data_AF-A0ABD5F449-F1
#
_entry.id   AF-A0ABD5F449-F1
#
_cell.length_a   1.000
_cell.length_b   1.000
_cell.length_c   1.000
_cell.angle_alpha   90.00
_cell.angle_beta   90.00
_cell.angle_gamma   90.00
#
_symmetry.space_group_name_H-M   'P 1'
#
loop_
_entity.id
_entity.type
_entity.pdbx_description
1 polymer ?
#
loop_
_entity_poly.entity_id
_entity_poly.type
_entity_poly.pdbx_seq_one_letter_code
_entity_poly.pdbx_strand_id
1 'polypeptide(L)'
;VLEVHGWGDLQPELNALSKQGRWQEMGSLIDDEVLHTIAACGSPADIAAHIRDRVGGVSDRICLYQPGPIAVDSLAQIVDALRD
;
A
#
# COMPACT_ATOMS: atom_id res chain seq x y z
N VAL A 1 8.23 10.77 3.50
CA VAL A 1 7.92 9.33 3.55
C VAL A 1 9.01 8.54 2.87
N LEU A 2 9.25 8.70 1.56
CA LEU A 2 10.30 7.96 0.83
C LEU A 2 11.72 8.11 1.43
N GLU A 3 12.11 9.33 1.84
CA GLU A 3 13.39 9.59 2.53
C GLU A 3 13.62 8.70 3.77
N VAL A 4 12.57 8.41 4.55
CA VAL A 4 12.68 7.60 5.78
C VAL A 4 13.09 6.16 5.46
N HIS A 5 12.83 5.71 4.23
CA HIS A 5 13.20 4.40 3.72
C HIS A 5 14.46 4.44 2.84
N GLY A 6 15.18 5.57 2.77
CA GLY A 6 16.37 5.72 1.93
C GLY A 6 16.09 5.95 0.45
N TRP A 7 14.83 6.16 0.05
CA TRP A 7 14.41 6.39 -1.35
C TRP A 7 14.22 7.88 -1.67
N GLY A 8 15.03 8.75 -1.05
CA GLY A 8 14.98 10.20 -1.26
C GLY A 8 15.09 10.59 -2.73
N ASP A 9 16.08 10.02 -3.42
CA ASP A 9 16.40 10.32 -4.81
C ASP A 9 15.33 9.84 -5.81
N LEU A 10 14.47 8.89 -5.40
CA LEU A 10 13.35 8.40 -6.22
C LEU A 10 12.25 9.47 -6.35
N GLN A 11 12.06 10.31 -5.32
CA GLN A 11 10.96 11.28 -5.29
C GLN A 11 11.02 12.35 -6.40
N PRO A 12 12.17 12.99 -6.71
CA PRO A 12 12.30 13.89 -7.85
C PRO A 12 11.98 13.24 -9.19
N GLU A 13 12.38 11.99 -9.41
CA GLU A 13 12.17 11.29 -10.68
C GLU A 13 10.69 10.94 -10.91
N LEU A 14 10.03 10.38 -9.89
CA LEU A 14 8.58 10.14 -9.92
C LEU A 14 7.78 11.43 -10.16
N ASN A 15 8.22 12.55 -9.55
CA ASN A 15 7.58 13.85 -9.76
C ASN A 15 7.75 14.37 -11.19
N ALA A 16 8.94 14.19 -11.78
CA ALA A 16 9.19 14.58 -13.16
C ALA A 16 8.34 13.76 -14.15
N LEU A 17 8.30 12.44 -13.99
CA LEU A 17 7.54 11.55 -14.87
C LEU A 17 6.02 11.78 -14.77
N SER A 18 5.48 11.98 -13.57
CA SER A 18 4.06 12.31 -13.38
C SER A 18 3.66 13.62 -14.06
N LYS A 19 4.48 14.68 -13.95
CA LYS A 19 4.26 15.96 -14.65
C LYS A 19 4.32 15.84 -16.17
N GLN A 20 5.05 14.85 -16.68
CA GLN A 20 5.13 14.54 -18.11
C GLN A 20 4.02 13.59 -18.59
N GLY A 21 3.16 13.10 -17.68
CA GLY A 21 2.13 12.10 -17.99
C GLY A 21 2.68 10.70 -18.31
N ARG A 22 3.93 10.41 -17.97
CA ARG A 22 4.63 9.14 -18.26
C ARG A 22 4.34 8.09 -17.19
N TRP A 23 3.07 7.76 -17.00
CA TRP A 23 2.60 6.90 -15.90
C TRP A 23 3.15 5.48 -15.92
N GLN A 24 3.23 4.86 -17.11
CA GLN A 24 3.77 3.51 -17.26
C GLN A 24 5.22 3.41 -16.77
N GLU A 25 6.02 4.38 -17.18
CA GLU A 25 7.44 4.43 -16.87
C GLU A 25 7.68 4.81 -15.41
N MET A 26 6.87 5.72 -14.87
CA MET A 26 6.85 6.00 -13.43
C MET A 26 6.55 4.74 -12.61
N GLY A 27 5.60 3.92 -13.07
CA GLY A 27 5.29 2.62 -12.44
C GLY A 27 6.46 1.65 -12.48
N SER A 28 7.29 1.68 -13.53
CA SER A 28 8.48 0.81 -13.63
C SER A 28 9.60 1.15 -12.65
N LEU A 29 9.56 2.32 -12.01
CA LEU A 29 10.50 2.71 -10.95
C LEU A 29 10.03 2.31 -9.54
N ILE A 30 8.80 1.78 -9.42
CA ILE A 30 8.27 1.27 -8.16
C ILE A 30 8.48 -0.25 -8.16
N ASP A 31 9.53 -0.70 -7.49
CA ASP A 31 9.78 -2.14 -7.31
C ASP A 31 8.88 -2.73 -6.21
N ASP A 32 8.99 -4.05 -6.05
CA ASP A 32 8.22 -4.78 -5.04
C ASP A 32 8.55 -4.33 -3.61
N GLU A 33 9.78 -3.89 -3.33
CA GLU A 33 10.16 -3.43 -1.99
C GLU A 33 9.44 -2.13 -1.65
N VAL A 34 9.47 -1.15 -2.56
CA VAL A 34 8.76 0.12 -2.41
C VAL A 34 7.27 -0.12 -2.28
N LEU A 35 6.70 -0.97 -3.14
CA LEU A 35 5.27 -1.28 -3.15
C LEU A 35 4.81 -1.91 -1.84
N HIS A 36 5.44 -3.01 -1.40
CA HIS A 36 5.00 -3.76 -0.21
C HIS A 36 5.31 -3.02 1.11
N THR A 37 6.18 -2.00 1.08
CA THR A 37 6.43 -1.14 2.24
C THR A 37 5.28 -0.17 2.51
N ILE A 38 4.59 0.30 1.46
CA ILE A 38 3.55 1.33 1.59
C ILE A 38 2.13 0.80 1.39
N ALA A 39 1.99 -0.35 0.73
CA ALA A 39 0.70 -0.96 0.42
C ALA A 39 0.63 -2.40 0.94
N ALA A 40 -0.51 -2.73 1.54
CA ALA A 40 -0.85 -4.12 1.79
C ALA A 40 -1.22 -4.78 0.44
N CYS A 41 -0.55 -5.88 0.10
CA CYS A 41 -0.81 -6.63 -1.13
C CYS A 41 -0.91 -8.13 -0.82
N GLY A 42 -1.75 -8.85 -1.55
CA GLY A 42 -1.92 -10.29 -1.41
C GLY A 42 -3.35 -10.73 -1.12
N SER A 43 -3.49 -11.88 -0.46
CA SER A 43 -4.77 -12.44 -0.03
C SER A 43 -5.36 -11.65 1.14
N PRO A 44 -6.67 -11.80 1.44
CA PRO A 44 -7.29 -11.19 2.61
C PRO A 44 -6.52 -11.40 3.93
N ALA A 45 -5.92 -12.57 4.11
CA ALA A 45 -5.09 -12.89 5.27
C ALA A 45 -3.78 -12.07 5.29
N ASP A 46 -3.12 -11.93 4.14
CA ASP A 46 -1.90 -11.11 4.00
C ASP A 46 -2.21 -9.63 4.30
N ILE A 47 -3.35 -9.13 3.81
CA ILE A 47 -3.81 -7.77 4.09
C ILE A 47 -4.04 -7.57 5.60
N ALA A 48 -4.75 -8.50 6.25
CA ALA A 48 -4.99 -8.43 7.69
C ALA A 48 -3.71 -8.50 8.52
N ALA A 49 -2.75 -9.35 8.13
CA ALA A 49 -1.43 -9.43 8.76
C ALA A 49 -0.66 -8.11 8.62
N HIS A 50 -0.62 -7.53 7.41
CA HIS A 50 0.05 -6.25 7.17
C HIS A 50 -0.57 -5.10 7.97
N ILE A 51 -1.90 -5.05 8.08
CA ILE A 51 -2.59 -4.06 8.92
C ILE A 51 -2.15 -4.17 10.38
N ARG A 52 -2.13 -5.38 10.94
CA ARG A 52 -1.71 -5.62 12.34
C ARG A 52 -0.27 -5.18 12.57
N ASP A 53 0.64 -5.54 11.68
CA ASP A 53 2.05 -5.13 11.77
C ASP A 53 2.21 -3.60 11.73
N ARG A 54 1.44 -2.94 10.84
CA ARG A 54 1.54 -1.49 10.62
C ARG A 54 0.97 -0.65 11.76
N VAL A 55 -0.17 -1.04 12.34
CA VAL A 55 -0.96 -0.17 13.24
C VAL A 55 -1.46 -0.86 14.52
N GLY A 56 -1.11 -2.12 14.75
CA GLY A 56 -1.46 -2.85 15.97
C GLY A 56 -0.98 -2.12 17.22
N GLY A 57 -1.91 -1.82 18.14
CA GLY A 57 -1.62 -1.04 19.35
C GLY A 57 -1.41 0.47 19.13
N VAL A 58 -1.49 0.96 17.88
CA VAL A 58 -1.36 2.38 17.53
C VAL A 58 -2.72 3.00 17.19
N SER A 59 -3.60 2.26 16.51
CA SER A 59 -4.93 2.73 16.13
C SER A 59 -5.98 1.63 16.22
N ASP A 60 -7.15 1.97 16.76
CA ASP A 60 -8.33 1.09 16.78
C ASP A 60 -9.21 1.24 15.52
N ARG A 61 -8.84 2.16 14.62
CA ARG A 61 -9.59 2.45 13.39
C ARG A 61 -8.67 2.54 12.18
N ILE A 62 -9.10 1.93 11.09
CA ILE A 62 -8.42 2.00 9.80
C ILE A 62 -9.40 2.35 8.68
N CYS A 63 -8.86 2.83 7.57
CA CYS A 63 -9.57 3.00 6.31
C CYS A 63 -8.83 2.19 5.24
N LEU A 64 -9.55 1.30 4.55
CA LEU A 64 -9.01 0.58 3.40
C LEU A 64 -9.17 1.44 2.16
N TYR A 65 -8.09 2.08 1.73
CA TYR A 65 -8.06 2.91 0.53
C TYR A 65 -7.56 2.10 -0.68
N GLN A 66 -8.32 2.11 -1.78
CA GLN A 66 -7.89 1.52 -3.04
C GLN A 66 -8.56 2.19 -4.26
N PRO A 67 -8.06 1.95 -5.48
CA PRO A 67 -8.52 2.65 -6.69
C PRO A 67 -9.98 2.34 -7.12
N GLY A 68 -10.62 1.32 -6.55
CA GLY A 68 -11.97 0.90 -6.90
C GLY A 68 -12.72 0.24 -5.73
N PRO A 69 -13.96 -0.22 -5.93
CA PRO A 69 -14.71 -0.91 -4.89
C PRO A 69 -14.07 -2.24 -4.49
N ILE A 70 -14.06 -2.54 -3.18
CA ILE A 70 -13.74 -3.90 -2.69
C ILE A 70 -14.96 -4.78 -2.92
N ALA A 71 -14.76 -5.97 -3.47
CA ALA A 71 -15.80 -6.99 -3.47
C ALA A 71 -16.21 -7.32 -2.03
N VAL A 72 -17.52 -7.38 -1.75
CA VAL A 72 -18.04 -7.57 -0.39
C VAL A 72 -17.45 -8.81 0.28
N ASP A 73 -17.31 -9.92 -0.46
CA ASP A 73 -16.72 -11.16 0.07
C ASP A 73 -15.26 -10.99 0.49
N SER A 74 -14.45 -10.28 -0.32
CA SER A 74 -13.06 -10.00 0.03
C SER A 74 -12.95 -9.08 1.24
N LEU A 75 -13.83 -8.09 1.34
CA LEU A 75 -13.88 -7.21 2.52
C LEU A 75 -14.27 -8.00 3.77
N ALA A 76 -15.27 -8.88 3.68
CA ALA A 76 -15.68 -9.73 4.79
C ALA A 76 -14.53 -10.62 5.27
N GLN A 77 -13.80 -11.26 4.35
CA GLN A 77 -12.64 -12.08 4.68
C GLN A 77 -11.52 -11.30 5.38
N ILE A 78 -11.25 -10.05 4.98
CA ILE A 78 -10.28 -9.19 5.67
C ILE A 78 -10.76 -8.85 7.09
N VAL A 79 -12.05 -8.51 7.25
CA VAL A 79 -12.63 -8.18 8.55
C VAL A 79 -12.61 -9.38 9.49
N ASP A 80 -12.95 -10.57 9.00
CA ASP A 80 -12.89 -11.81 9.79
C ASP A 80 -11.45 -12.11 10.21
N ALA A 81 -10.51 -12.04 9.27
CA ALA A 81 -9.09 -12.28 9.55
C ALA A 81 -8.46 -11.26 10.51
N LEU A 82 -9.05 -10.08 10.71
CA LEU A 82 -8.63 -9.07 11.70
C LEU A 82 -9.20 -9.30 13.11
N ARG A 83 -10.24 -10.13 13.24
CA ARG A 83 -10.90 -10.44 14.52
C ARG A 83 -10.24 -11.61 15.24
N ASP A 84 -9.54 -12.47 14.50
CA ASP A 84 -8.66 -13.53 15.01
C ASP A 84 -7.37 -12.96 15.63
#